data_AF-W9VFP1-F1
#
_entry.id   AF-W9VFP1-F1
#
_cell.length_a   1.000
_cell.length_b   1.000
_cell.length_c   1.000
_cell.angle_alpha   90.00
_cell.angle_beta   90.00
_cell.angle_gamma   90.00
#
_symmetry.space_group_name_H-M   'P 1'
#
loop_
_entity.id
_entity.type
_entity.pdbx_description
1 polymer ?
#
loop_
_entity_poly.entity_id
_entity_poly.type
_entity_poly.pdbx_seq_one_letter_code
_entity_poly.pdbx_strand_id
1 'polypeptide(L)' 'MYSGPVSSPVIAQQLAHRSIRAFTSASIPPEMLDLLIQAGQSAASSNFIQAYSVVRVIRTESRSAIAALAGGQSWVE' A
#
# COMPACT_ATOMS: atom_id res chain seq x y z
N MET A 1 18.40 -9.21 -11.53
CA MET A 1 17.65 -8.02 -12.00
C MET A 1 17.26 -8.28 -13.45
N TYR A 2 16.08 -7.83 -13.89
CA TYR A 2 15.62 -8.06 -15.28
C TYR A 2 16.65 -7.51 -16.28
N SER A 3 17.12 -8.36 -17.19
CA SER A 3 18.15 -8.07 -18.20
C SER A 3 17.63 -8.22 -19.63
N GLY A 4 16.31 -8.14 -19.80
CA GLY A 4 15.67 -8.23 -21.11
C GLY A 4 15.81 -6.95 -21.92
N PRO A 5 15.45 -6.98 -23.21
CA PRO A 5 15.67 -5.89 -24.15
C PRO A 5 14.80 -4.64 -23.91
N VAL A 6 13.81 -4.72 -23.00
CA VAL A 6 12.88 -3.62 -22.70
C VAL A 6 13.28 -2.91 -21.42
N SER A 7 13.72 -1.66 -21.52
CA SER A 7 14.03 -0.84 -20.35
C SER A 7 12.82 0.00 -19.93
N SER A 8 12.27 -0.27 -18.74
CA SER A 8 11.24 0.57 -18.12
C SER A 8 11.43 0.59 -16.60
N PRO A 9 11.53 1.77 -15.96
CA PRO A 9 11.64 1.85 -14.49
C PRO A 9 10.40 1.30 -13.79
N VAL A 10 9.22 1.38 -14.42
CA VAL A 10 7.97 0.81 -13.89
C VAL A 10 8.03 -0.71 -13.86
N ILE A 11 8.45 -1.34 -14.97
CA ILE A 11 8.59 -2.81 -15.05
C ILE A 11 9.64 -3.30 -14.05
N ALA A 12 10.78 -2.60 -13.95
CA ALA A 12 11.83 -2.94 -13.00
C ALA A 12 11.31 -2.92 -11.54
N GLN A 13 10.53 -1.90 -11.17
CA GLN A 13 9.95 -1.78 -9.83
C GLN A 13 8.92 -2.88 -9.55
N GLN A 14 8.05 -3.18 -10.51
CA GLN A 14 7.06 -4.26 -10.38
C GLN A 14 7.72 -5.63 -10.16
N LEU A 15 8.79 -5.95 -10.92
CA LEU A 15 9.52 -7.21 -10.79
C LEU A 15 10.37 -7.29 -9.50
N ALA A 16 10.75 -6.14 -8.94
CA ALA A 16 11.46 -6.06 -7.66
C ALA A 16 10.53 -6.22 -6.44
N HIS A 17 9.20 -6.23 -6.62
CA HIS A 17 8.23 -6.26 -5.52
C HIS A 17 8.50 -7.41 -4.53
N ARG A 18 8.49 -7.09 -3.23
CA ARG A 18 8.45 -8.04 -2.12
C ARG A 18 7.47 -7.52 -1.07
N SER A 19 6.71 -8.41 -0.44
CA SER A 19 5.88 -8.04 0.70
C SER A 19 6.76 -7.77 1.93
N ILE A 20 6.64 -6.59 2.51
CA ILE A 20 7.41 -6.17 3.69
C ILE A 20 6.54 -6.35 4.95
N ARG A 21 7.14 -6.88 6.01
CA ARG A 21 6.48 -7.18 7.30
C ARG A 21 7.29 -6.70 8.52
N ALA A 22 8.34 -5.93 8.27
CA ALA A 22 9.16 -5.29 9.29
C ALA A 22 9.34 -3.83 8.89
N PHE A 23 8.91 -2.92 9.76
CA PHE A 23 8.86 -1.49 9.48
C PHE A 23 9.64 -0.72 10.56
N THR A 24 10.12 0.47 10.19
CA THR A 24 10.69 1.40 11.17
C THR A 24 9.58 2.18 11.86
N SER A 25 9.92 2.95 12.89
CA SER A 25 8.98 3.89 13.54
C SER A 25 8.79 5.20 12.75
N ALA A 26 9.37 5.33 11.56
CA ALA A 26 9.22 6.52 10.74
C ALA A 26 7.78 6.66 10.24
N SER A 27 7.19 7.83 10.41
CA SER A 27 5.86 8.14 9.87
C SER A 27 5.92 8.37 8.35
N ILE A 28 4.80 8.08 7.68
CA ILE A 28 4.62 8.43 6.27
C ILE A 28 4.30 9.93 6.19
N PRO A 29 5.04 10.72 5.38
CA PRO A 29 4.71 12.13 5.16
C PRO A 29 3.30 12.29 4.57
N PRO A 30 2.51 13.30 5.01
CA PRO A 30 1.15 13.51 4.50
C PRO A 30 1.07 13.60 2.97
N GLU A 31 1.99 14.33 2.35
CA GLU A 31 2.07 14.52 0.90
C GLU A 31 2.33 13.21 0.14
N MET A 32 3.06 12.27 0.76
CA MET A 32 3.28 10.94 0.20
C MET A 32 2.00 10.12 0.24
N LEU A 33 1.26 10.17 1.36
CA LEU A 33 -0.01 9.47 1.49
C LEU A 33 -1.03 9.97 0.46
N ASP A 34 -1.13 11.29 0.27
CA ASP A 34 -2.03 11.89 -0.72
C ASP A 34 -1.68 11.44 -2.14
N LEU A 35 -0.39 11.40 -2.49
CA LEU A 35 0.08 10.91 -3.79
C LEU A 35 -0.29 9.44 -4.01
N LEU A 36 -0.12 8.59 -2.98
CA LEU A 36 -0.47 7.16 -3.06
C LEU A 36 -1.97 6.96 -3.25
N ILE A 37 -2.82 7.76 -2.58
CA ILE A 37 -4.27 7.73 -2.74
C ILE A 37 -4.65 8.13 -4.17
N GLN A 38 -4.09 9.21 -4.70
CA GLN A 38 -4.33 9.67 -6.08
C GLN A 38 -3.89 8.63 -7.13
N ALA A 39 -2.74 7.99 -6.91
CA ALA A 39 -2.27 6.91 -7.77
C ALA A 39 -3.24 5.72 -7.78
N GLY A 40 -3.76 5.33 -6.60
CA GLY A 40 -4.79 4.29 -6.48
C GLY A 40 -6.10 4.69 -7.17
N GLN A 41 -6.51 5.95 -7.04
CA GLN A 41 -7.72 6.48 -7.67
C GLN A 41 -7.66 6.51 -9.20
N SER A 42 -6.45 6.60 -9.74
CA SER A 42 -6.21 6.61 -11.19
C SER A 42 -6.33 5.23 -11.85
N ALA A 43 -6.54 4.16 -11.06
CA ALA A 43 -6.75 2.82 -11.60
C ALA A 43 -8.09 2.71 -12.35
N ALA A 44 -8.13 1.89 -13.40
CA ALA A 44 -9.37 1.58 -14.10
C ALA A 44 -10.41 1.01 -13.13
N SER A 45 -11.66 1.46 -13.26
CA SER A 45 -12.80 0.94 -12.49
C SER A 45 -13.91 0.50 -13.43
N SER A 46 -14.57 -0.61 -13.09
CA SER A 46 -15.66 -1.15 -13.91
C SER A 46 -16.72 -0.08 -14.14
N ASN A 47 -17.03 0.23 -15.39
CA ASN A 47 -18.02 1.25 -15.76
C ASN A 47 -17.78 2.63 -15.13
N PHE A 48 -16.53 2.97 -14.77
CA PHE A 48 -16.15 4.24 -14.15
C PHE A 48 -16.82 4.54 -12.79
N ILE A 49 -17.39 3.51 -12.13
CA ILE A 49 -18.22 3.70 -10.93
C ILE A 49 -17.42 4.00 -9.66
N GLN A 50 -16.12 3.70 -9.64
CA GLN A 50 -15.25 3.91 -8.46
C GLN A 50 -15.80 3.26 -7.17
N ALA A 51 -16.31 2.04 -7.27
CA ALA A 51 -16.95 1.31 -6.17
C ALA A 51 -15.93 0.71 -5.17
N TYR A 52 -15.14 1.58 -4.54
CA TYR A 52 -14.24 1.23 -3.45
C TYR A 52 -14.17 2.36 -2.43
N SER A 53 -13.70 2.04 -1.24
CA SER A 53 -13.43 3.02 -0.19
C SER A 53 -12.15 2.63 0.53
N VAL A 54 -11.39 3.63 0.95
CA VAL A 54 -10.16 3.45 1.75
C VAL A 54 -10.38 4.09 3.11
N VAL A 55 -10.19 3.32 4.18
CA VAL A 55 -10.31 3.79 5.56
C VAL A 55 -8.92 3.85 6.19
N ARG A 56 -8.45 5.06 6.49
CA ARG A 56 -7.18 5.25 7.21
C ARG A 56 -7.40 5.08 8.70
N VAL A 57 -6.85 4.01 9.28
CA VAL A 57 -6.92 3.74 10.71
C VAL A 57 -5.67 4.30 11.40
N ILE A 58 -5.82 5.36 12.18
CA ILE A 58 -4.70 6.03 12.89
C ILE A 58 -4.68 5.77 14.39
N ARG A 59 -5.81 5.34 14.96
CA ARG A 59 -5.94 5.11 16.40
C ARG A 59 -5.29 3.79 16.78
N THR A 60 -4.37 3.83 17.73
CA THR A 60 -3.59 2.66 18.16
C THR A 60 -4.51 1.53 18.61
N GLU A 61 -5.53 1.81 19.42
CA GLU A 61 -6.46 0.79 19.91
C GLU A 61 -7.23 0.08 18.78
N SER A 62 -7.54 0.82 17.71
CA SER A 62 -8.20 0.25 16.52
C SER A 62 -7.23 -0.62 15.73
N ARG A 63 -5.97 -0.22 15.59
CA ARG A 63 -4.95 -1.00 14.88
C ARG A 63 -4.62 -2.31 15.61
N SER A 64 -4.45 -2.28 16.93
CA SER A 64 -4.21 -3.49 17.73
C SER A 64 -5.39 -4.47 17.63
N ALA A 65 -6.64 -3.97 17.64
CA ALA A 65 -7.82 -4.82 17.44
C ALA A 65 -7.85 -5.48 16.05
N ILE A 66 -7.53 -4.73 14.99
CA ILE A 66 -7.45 -5.27 13.63
C ILE A 66 -6.32 -6.31 13.52
N ALA A 67 -5.16 -6.06 14.13
CA ALA A 67 -4.04 -7.00 14.13
C ALA A 67 -4.43 -8.35 14.77
N ALA A 68 -5.15 -8.31 15.89
CA ALA A 68 -5.69 -9.50 16.55
C ALA A 68 -6.68 -10.27 15.65
N LEU A 69 -7.65 -9.55 15.05
CA LEU A 69 -8.65 -10.12 14.14
C LEU A 69 -8.01 -10.66 12.84
N ALA A 70 -6.89 -10.09 12.40
CA ALA A 70 -6.12 -10.53 11.25
C ALA A 70 -5.22 -11.74 11.54
N GLY A 71 -5.39 -12.43 12.68
CA GLY A 71 -4.60 -13.61 13.04
C GLY A 71 -3.29 -13.27 13.77
N GLY A 72 -3.26 -12.16 14.52
CA GLY A 72 -2.08 -11.75 15.30
C GLY A 72 -0.92 -11.24 14.44
N GLN A 73 -1.21 -10.66 13.26
CA GLN A 73 -0.19 -10.11 12.36
C GLN A 73 0.38 -8.82 12.96
N SER A 74 1.55 -8.89 13.60
CA SER A 74 2.17 -7.76 14.31
C SER A 74 2.47 -6.54 13.45
N TRP A 75 2.67 -6.71 12.14
CA TRP A 75 2.93 -5.61 11.21
C TRP A 75 1.69 -4.77 10.86
N VAL A 76 0.51 -5.11 11.40
CA VAL A 76 -0.73 -4.34 11.26
C VAL A 76 -0.84 -3.25 12.35
N GLU A 77 -0.25 -3.50 13.52
CA GLU A 77 -0.25 -2.60 14.70
C GLU A 77 0.57 -1.32 14.50
#